data_AF-A0A485AW37-F1
#
_entry.id   AF-A0A485AW37-F1
#
_cell.length_a   1.000
_cell.length_b   1.000
_cell.length_c   1.000
_cell.angle_alpha   90.00
_cell.angle_beta   90.00
_cell.angle_gamma   90.00
#
_symmetry.space_group_name_H-M   'P 1'
#
loop_
_entity.id
_entity.type
_entity.pdbx_description
1 polymer ?
#
loop_
_entity_poly.entity_id
_entity_poly.type
_entity_poly.pdbx_seq_one_letter_code
_entity_poly.pdbx_strand_id
1 'polypeptide(L)'
;MDVETKNGPFEDININETIKVYASASTGTITLTASSAIFGAEQVGKLFYLEQPVVDSVPVWETNKSTVIDDVRRADSNYYRANTAGKTGTLRPSHTEGMSWDGWGGTASGDTGIQWEYLHSGFGIVRITAVASNGLTATATVINYIPSQVVGSANGSYKWARFAWNSVNGYPGTVVYYQQRLYFAASTAYPQTIWASRTGDYKDFGKNNPLQDDDRIIYTYAGRQVNEIRHLIDVGNLIALTSGGEYTISGDQNKVLTPASFSFSSQGNSGSSNVPPIAVANIALFIQEKGSAVRDLAYSFDVDGYQGTDLTILANPSLPETQHHRLVILHRALQQRVLHPR
;
A
#
# COMPACT_ATOMS: atom_id res chain seq x y z
N MET A 1 -0.34 4.88 -19.42
CA MET A 1 0.58 3.80 -19.03
C MET A 1 0.19 3.39 -17.63
N ASP A 2 -0.11 2.12 -17.40
CA ASP A 2 -0.44 1.62 -16.06
C ASP A 2 0.76 1.85 -15.12
N VAL A 3 0.49 2.28 -13.89
CA VAL A 3 1.55 2.41 -12.87
C VAL A 3 2.02 1.02 -12.49
N GLU A 4 3.27 0.71 -12.82
CA GLU A 4 3.93 -0.53 -12.39
C GLU A 4 4.52 -0.33 -10.99
N THR A 5 4.05 -1.13 -10.04
CA THR A 5 4.48 -1.11 -8.65
C THR A 5 5.26 -2.38 -8.28
N LYS A 6 6.01 -2.30 -7.18
CA LYS A 6 6.67 -3.40 -6.50
C LYS A 6 5.87 -3.75 -5.24
N ASN A 7 5.84 -5.04 -4.90
CA ASN A 7 5.31 -5.57 -3.64
C ASN A 7 3.87 -5.16 -3.23
N GLY A 8 3.01 -4.77 -4.17
CA GLY A 8 1.61 -4.40 -3.90
C GLY A 8 1.22 -3.12 -4.65
N PRO A 9 0.08 -2.48 -4.31
CA PRO A 9 -0.78 -2.82 -3.18
C PRO A 9 -1.64 -4.05 -3.45
N PHE A 10 -1.99 -4.73 -2.36
CA PHE A 10 -2.87 -5.90 -2.38
C PHE A 10 -4.22 -5.54 -1.75
N GLU A 11 -5.24 -6.31 -2.11
CA GLU A 11 -6.49 -6.41 -1.36
C GLU A 11 -6.21 -6.93 0.06
N ASP A 12 -7.24 -6.94 0.92
CA ASP A 12 -7.15 -7.61 2.20
C ASP A 12 -6.86 -9.10 2.02
N ILE A 13 -6.09 -9.66 2.95
CA ILE A 13 -5.79 -11.09 2.94
C ILE A 13 -7.09 -11.87 3.09
N ASN A 14 -7.30 -12.86 2.22
CA ASN A 14 -8.44 -13.73 2.29
C ASN A 14 -8.54 -14.41 3.67
N ILE A 15 -9.72 -14.31 4.27
CA ILE A 15 -10.06 -14.93 5.56
C ILE A 15 -10.90 -16.19 5.41
N ASN A 16 -11.38 -16.50 4.20
CA ASN A 16 -12.17 -17.70 3.96
C ASN A 16 -11.26 -18.93 3.85
N GLU A 17 -11.18 -19.72 4.92
CA GLU A 17 -10.29 -20.88 5.03
C GLU A 17 -10.59 -22.02 4.03
N THR A 18 -11.77 -22.01 3.40
CA THR A 18 -12.15 -23.00 2.38
C THR A 18 -11.56 -22.71 1.00
N ILE A 19 -11.16 -21.46 0.74
CA ILE A 19 -10.59 -21.03 -0.53
C ILE A 19 -9.07 -20.97 -0.40
N LYS A 20 -8.41 -21.99 -0.91
CA LYS A 20 -6.97 -22.20 -0.75
C LYS A 20 -6.25 -22.09 -2.09
N VAL A 21 -5.00 -21.66 -2.03
CA VAL A 21 -4.09 -21.56 -3.17
C VAL A 21 -2.78 -22.26 -2.83
N TYR A 22 -2.22 -22.99 -3.79
CA TYR A 22 -0.85 -23.49 -3.72
C TYR A 22 -0.10 -23.17 -5.01
N ALA A 23 1.23 -23.17 -4.94
CA ALA A 23 2.13 -22.95 -6.05
C ALA A 23 2.77 -24.26 -6.52
N SER A 24 3.19 -24.33 -7.78
CA SER A 24 3.92 -25.49 -8.32
C SER A 24 5.40 -25.53 -7.93
N ALA A 25 6.02 -24.38 -7.64
CA ALA A 25 7.41 -24.26 -7.21
C ALA A 25 7.65 -22.94 -6.46
N SER A 26 8.83 -22.80 -5.84
CA SER A 26 9.20 -21.60 -5.08
C SER A 26 9.76 -20.45 -5.93
N THR A 27 10.27 -20.73 -7.13
CA THR A 27 10.97 -19.78 -8.01
C THR A 27 10.62 -20.00 -9.49
N GLY A 28 11.02 -19.06 -10.35
CA GLY A 28 10.85 -19.17 -11.79
C GLY A 28 9.41 -18.94 -12.27
N THR A 29 9.04 -19.59 -13.37
CA THR A 29 7.65 -19.63 -13.86
C THR A 29 6.90 -20.74 -13.15
N ILE A 30 5.77 -20.40 -12.54
CA ILE A 30 4.97 -21.30 -11.72
C ILE A 30 3.51 -21.32 -12.17
N THR A 31 2.79 -22.34 -11.73
CA THR A 31 1.33 -22.39 -11.75
C THR A 31 0.82 -22.19 -10.33
N LEU A 32 -0.06 -21.20 -10.15
CA LEU A 32 -0.92 -21.09 -8.98
C LEU A 32 -2.20 -21.90 -9.23
N THR A 33 -2.61 -22.70 -8.25
CA THR A 33 -3.84 -23.49 -8.30
C THR A 33 -4.71 -23.18 -7.10
N ALA A 34 -5.97 -22.82 -7.34
CA ALA A 34 -6.96 -22.48 -6.34
C ALA A 34 -8.05 -23.55 -6.20
N SER A 35 -8.63 -23.69 -5.01
CA SER A 35 -9.80 -24.57 -4.77
C SER A 35 -11.13 -23.99 -5.25
N SER A 36 -11.15 -22.72 -5.64
CA SER A 36 -12.31 -22.01 -6.20
C SER A 36 -11.86 -21.06 -7.31
N ALA A 37 -12.78 -20.69 -8.20
CA ALA A 37 -12.49 -19.80 -9.32
C ALA A 37 -12.24 -18.37 -8.81
N ILE A 38 -10.97 -18.05 -8.55
CA ILE A 38 -10.55 -16.75 -7.99
C ILE A 38 -9.71 -15.92 -8.96
N PHE A 39 -9.19 -16.55 -10.03
CA PHE A 39 -8.38 -15.88 -11.04
C PHE A 39 -9.28 -15.42 -12.18
N GLY A 40 -9.30 -14.12 -12.43
CA GLY A 40 -9.98 -13.51 -13.57
C GLY A 40 -9.00 -12.85 -14.54
N ALA A 41 -9.45 -12.52 -15.74
CA ALA A 41 -8.61 -11.92 -16.78
C ALA A 41 -8.02 -10.56 -16.36
N GLU A 42 -8.69 -9.84 -15.45
CA GLU A 42 -8.25 -8.58 -14.87
C GLU A 42 -6.94 -8.69 -14.04
N GLN A 43 -6.56 -9.91 -13.65
CA GLN A 43 -5.35 -10.17 -12.88
C GLN A 43 -4.11 -10.39 -13.77
N VAL A 44 -4.27 -10.55 -15.08
CA VAL A 44 -3.13 -10.70 -15.99
C VAL A 44 -2.27 -9.43 -15.97
N GLY A 45 -0.97 -9.61 -15.75
CA GLY A 45 0.01 -8.53 -15.55
C GLY A 45 0.05 -7.97 -14.13
N LYS A 46 -0.83 -8.40 -13.22
CA LYS A 46 -0.90 -7.91 -11.84
C LYS A 46 -0.21 -8.85 -10.86
N LEU A 47 0.13 -8.33 -9.67
CA LEU A 47 0.78 -9.10 -8.62
C LEU A 47 -0.23 -9.99 -7.86
N PHE A 48 0.26 -11.07 -7.28
CA PHE A 48 -0.51 -11.95 -6.40
C PHE A 48 0.33 -12.30 -5.18
N TYR A 49 -0.24 -12.12 -4.00
CA TYR A 49 0.38 -12.41 -2.71
C TYR A 49 -0.05 -13.79 -2.22
N LEU A 50 0.90 -14.60 -1.76
CA LEU A 50 0.64 -15.91 -1.17
C LEU A 50 1.48 -16.10 0.10
N GLU A 51 0.80 -16.34 1.23
CA GLU A 51 1.42 -16.51 2.54
C GLU A 51 1.29 -17.94 3.03
N GLN A 52 2.31 -18.41 3.74
CA GLN A 52 2.31 -19.74 4.35
C GLN A 52 1.21 -19.91 5.42
N PRO A 53 0.72 -21.15 5.62
CA PRO A 53 -0.16 -21.45 6.74
C PRO A 53 0.56 -21.23 8.08
N VAL A 54 -0.21 -21.20 9.18
CA VAL A 54 0.33 -20.98 10.54
C VAL A 54 1.26 -22.11 11.01
N VAL A 55 1.21 -23.28 10.37
CA VAL A 55 2.08 -24.42 10.70
C VAL A 55 3.46 -24.22 10.07
N ASP A 56 4.45 -23.96 10.92
CA ASP A 56 5.85 -23.87 10.51
C ASP A 56 6.63 -25.10 11.00
N SER A 57 7.01 -25.96 10.06
CA SER A 57 7.84 -27.14 10.30
C SER A 57 9.33 -26.86 10.17
N VAL A 58 9.74 -25.63 9.82
CA VAL A 58 11.14 -25.28 9.64
C VAL A 58 11.82 -25.06 10.99
N PRO A 59 12.92 -25.76 11.28
CA PRO A 59 13.66 -25.55 12.52
C PRO A 59 14.21 -24.13 12.64
N VAL A 60 14.24 -23.61 13.87
CA VAL A 60 14.88 -22.32 14.15
C VAL A 60 16.40 -22.42 13.99
N TRP A 61 17.03 -21.30 13.64
CA TRP A 61 18.48 -21.17 13.70
C TRP A 61 18.95 -21.19 15.16
N GLU A 62 20.00 -21.95 15.44
CA GLU A 62 20.69 -22.02 16.73
C GLU A 62 22.21 -22.00 16.48
N THR A 63 23.00 -21.61 17.48
CA THR A 63 24.47 -21.57 17.38
C THR A 63 25.08 -22.98 17.42
N ASN A 64 26.25 -23.15 16.80
CA ASN A 64 27.05 -24.39 16.84
C ASN A 64 26.28 -25.66 16.40
N LYS A 65 25.36 -25.52 15.44
CA LYS A 65 24.59 -26.63 14.86
C LYS A 65 25.14 -27.02 13.51
N SER A 66 25.33 -28.33 13.33
CA SER A 66 25.62 -28.90 12.03
C SER A 66 24.48 -28.63 11.06
N THR A 67 24.84 -28.09 9.91
CA THR A 67 23.95 -27.67 8.82
C THR A 67 24.58 -28.12 7.51
N VAL A 68 23.76 -28.60 6.58
CA VAL A 68 24.21 -28.96 5.22
C VAL A 68 23.75 -27.90 4.22
N ILE A 69 24.32 -27.89 3.01
CA ILE A 69 23.83 -27.03 1.94
C ILE A 69 22.33 -27.31 1.70
N ASP A 70 21.58 -26.26 1.41
CA ASP A 70 20.12 -26.25 1.21
C ASP A 70 19.26 -26.47 2.46
N ASP A 71 19.86 -26.67 3.64
CA ASP A 71 19.11 -26.62 4.89
C ASP A 71 18.42 -25.26 5.04
N VAL A 72 17.14 -25.27 5.38
CA VAL A 72 16.39 -24.05 5.69
C VAL A 72 16.28 -23.90 7.20
N ARG A 73 16.54 -22.68 7.70
CA ARG A 73 16.36 -22.32 9.11
C ARG A 73 15.60 -21.01 9.25
N ARG A 74 14.86 -20.87 10.34
CA ARG A 74 14.15 -19.65 10.69
C ARG A 74 14.92 -18.80 11.69
N ALA A 75 15.05 -17.51 11.40
CA ALA A 75 15.43 -16.51 12.38
C ALA A 75 14.38 -15.38 12.38
N ASP A 76 13.75 -15.19 13.53
CA ASP A 76 12.58 -14.35 13.74
C ASP A 76 11.45 -14.71 12.78
N SER A 77 11.07 -13.76 11.91
CA SER A 77 10.05 -13.93 10.87
C SER A 77 10.63 -14.35 9.52
N ASN A 78 11.95 -14.49 9.42
CA ASN A 78 12.67 -14.71 8.17
C ASN A 78 13.14 -16.16 8.02
N TYR A 79 13.15 -16.63 6.79
CA TYR A 79 13.59 -17.97 6.40
C TYR A 79 14.86 -17.84 5.56
N TYR A 80 15.85 -18.65 5.88
CA TYR A 80 17.15 -18.61 5.24
C TYR A 80 17.57 -20.00 4.78
N ARG A 81 18.21 -20.06 3.62
CA ARG A 81 18.83 -21.27 3.07
C ARG A 81 20.33 -21.25 3.32
N ALA A 82 20.88 -22.36 3.80
CA ALA A 82 22.32 -22.53 3.95
C ALA A 82 22.96 -22.70 2.57
N ASN A 83 23.86 -21.78 2.21
CA ASN A 83 24.65 -21.84 0.98
C ASN A 83 25.98 -22.59 1.17
N THR A 84 26.38 -22.80 2.42
CA THR A 84 27.58 -23.57 2.80
C THR A 84 27.21 -24.60 3.87
N ALA A 85 27.92 -25.73 3.90
CA ALA A 85 27.79 -26.71 4.98
C ALA A 85 28.79 -26.43 6.11
N GLY A 86 28.48 -26.92 7.32
CA GLY A 86 29.36 -26.78 8.49
C GLY A 86 28.57 -26.53 9.77
N LYS A 87 29.17 -25.83 10.74
CA LYS A 87 28.49 -25.43 11.98
C LYS A 87 28.11 -23.96 11.95
N THR A 88 26.88 -23.65 12.34
CA THR A 88 26.41 -22.27 12.49
C THR A 88 27.27 -21.48 13.47
N GLY A 89 27.52 -20.21 13.13
CA GLY A 89 28.28 -19.27 13.94
C GLY A 89 27.46 -18.68 15.09
N THR A 90 27.86 -17.48 15.53
CA THR A 90 27.30 -16.78 16.69
C THR A 90 26.38 -15.61 16.31
N LEU A 91 26.42 -15.15 15.06
CA LEU A 91 25.65 -14.01 14.58
C LEU A 91 24.37 -14.49 13.91
N ARG A 92 23.25 -14.48 14.63
CA ARG A 92 21.95 -14.86 14.08
C ARG A 92 21.63 -14.07 12.80
N PRO A 93 21.24 -14.74 11.69
CA PRO A 93 20.90 -14.06 10.44
C PRO A 93 19.72 -13.07 10.61
N SER A 94 19.91 -11.83 10.15
CA SER A 94 18.91 -10.76 10.21
C SER A 94 18.74 -9.96 8.92
N HIS A 95 19.57 -10.23 7.89
CA HIS A 95 19.48 -9.55 6.60
C HIS A 95 18.20 -9.94 5.86
N THR A 96 17.65 -9.01 5.09
CA THR A 96 16.39 -9.19 4.34
C THR A 96 16.61 -9.30 2.83
N GLU A 97 17.87 -9.43 2.40
CA GLU A 97 18.26 -9.62 1.00
C GLU A 97 19.64 -10.26 0.89
N GLY A 98 19.86 -10.99 -0.20
CA GLY A 98 21.17 -11.56 -0.53
C GLY A 98 21.64 -12.61 0.46
N MET A 99 22.96 -12.65 0.67
CA MET A 99 23.64 -13.66 1.45
C MET A 99 24.56 -13.03 2.48
N SER A 100 24.57 -13.55 3.70
CA SER A 100 25.49 -13.10 4.76
C SER A 100 25.99 -14.26 5.62
N TRP A 101 27.20 -14.11 6.16
CA TRP A 101 27.79 -15.08 7.07
C TRP A 101 27.27 -14.91 8.49
N ASP A 102 26.94 -16.01 9.17
CA ASP A 102 26.60 -16.01 10.60
C ASP A 102 27.84 -16.15 11.53
N GLY A 103 29.06 -16.09 10.97
CA GLY A 103 30.33 -16.27 11.66
C GLY A 103 31.53 -16.04 10.75
N TRP A 104 32.70 -16.54 11.15
CA TRP A 104 33.97 -16.35 10.40
C TRP A 104 34.09 -17.26 9.16
N GLY A 105 33.27 -18.31 9.09
CA GLY A 105 33.35 -19.33 8.04
C GLY A 105 34.56 -20.24 8.23
N GLY A 106 34.79 -21.14 7.26
CA GLY A 106 35.93 -22.05 7.24
C GLY A 106 35.54 -23.53 7.08
N THR A 107 36.55 -24.40 7.00
CA THR A 107 36.37 -25.84 6.76
C THR A 107 37.07 -26.72 7.79
N ALA A 108 37.77 -26.14 8.77
CA ALA A 108 38.41 -26.90 9.85
C ALA A 108 37.38 -27.36 10.90
N SER A 109 37.73 -28.39 11.68
CA SER A 109 36.80 -29.04 12.62
C SER A 109 36.24 -28.14 13.73
N GLY A 110 36.91 -27.01 14.00
CA GLY A 110 36.50 -26.01 15.00
C GLY A 110 35.90 -24.74 14.39
N ASP A 111 35.89 -24.61 13.06
CA ASP A 111 35.37 -23.42 12.39
C ASP A 111 33.85 -23.35 12.54
N THR A 112 33.34 -22.15 12.73
CA THR A 112 31.91 -21.86 12.81
C THR A 112 31.60 -20.65 11.93
N GLY A 113 30.45 -20.71 11.27
CA GLY A 113 30.10 -19.73 10.25
C GLY A 113 29.55 -20.43 9.02
N ILE A 114 28.30 -20.12 8.70
CA ILE A 114 27.56 -20.54 7.51
C ILE A 114 27.10 -19.30 6.80
N GLN A 115 27.23 -19.31 5.47
CA GLN A 115 26.60 -18.30 4.64
C GLN A 115 25.12 -18.66 4.47
N TRP A 116 24.26 -17.75 4.91
CA TRP A 116 22.81 -17.85 4.84
C TRP A 116 22.30 -16.93 3.75
N GLU A 117 21.43 -17.43 2.89
CA GLU A 117 20.69 -16.67 1.88
C GLU A 117 19.28 -16.38 2.39
N TYR A 118 18.85 -15.11 2.36
CA TYR A 118 17.47 -14.75 2.67
C TYR A 118 16.51 -15.29 1.60
N LEU A 119 15.48 -16.02 2.02
CA LEU A 119 14.42 -16.51 1.13
C LEU A 119 13.17 -15.62 1.21
N HIS A 120 12.53 -15.54 2.38
CA HIS A 120 11.25 -14.85 2.57
C HIS A 120 10.96 -14.54 4.04
N SER A 121 9.99 -13.66 4.28
CA SER A 121 9.45 -13.35 5.62
C SER A 121 8.06 -13.98 5.88
N GLY A 122 7.81 -15.12 5.23
CA GLY A 122 6.60 -15.95 5.40
C GLY A 122 5.57 -15.83 4.27
N PHE A 123 5.85 -15.00 3.27
CA PHE A 123 5.04 -14.86 2.07
C PHE A 123 5.91 -14.69 0.84
N GLY A 124 5.34 -14.97 -0.33
CA GLY A 124 5.93 -14.67 -1.62
C GLY A 124 4.97 -13.87 -2.49
N ILE A 125 5.52 -13.32 -3.57
CA ILE A 125 4.79 -12.48 -4.51
C ILE A 125 5.11 -12.97 -5.92
N VAL A 126 4.08 -13.12 -6.73
CA VAL A 126 4.23 -13.45 -8.15
C VAL A 126 3.52 -12.44 -9.02
N ARG A 127 3.87 -12.39 -10.31
CA ARG A 127 3.13 -11.64 -11.33
C ARG A 127 2.40 -12.63 -12.24
N ILE A 128 1.08 -12.55 -12.29
CA ILE A 128 0.27 -13.40 -13.15
C ILE A 128 0.50 -13.02 -14.61
N THR A 129 0.79 -14.00 -15.46
CA THR A 129 1.04 -13.82 -16.90
C THR A 129 -0.06 -14.41 -17.76
N ALA A 130 -0.81 -15.38 -17.25
CA ALA A 130 -1.98 -15.96 -17.92
C ALA A 130 -2.93 -16.56 -16.88
N VAL A 131 -4.23 -16.59 -17.21
CA VAL A 131 -5.28 -17.20 -16.38
C VAL A 131 -6.03 -18.24 -17.22
N ALA A 132 -6.28 -19.41 -16.64
CA ALA A 132 -7.06 -20.45 -17.30
C ALA A 132 -8.54 -20.05 -17.36
N SER A 133 -9.25 -20.53 -18.39
CA SER A 133 -10.66 -20.16 -18.63
C SER A 133 -11.63 -20.53 -17.50
N ASN A 134 -11.28 -21.50 -16.66
CA ASN A 134 -12.08 -21.91 -15.50
C ASN A 134 -11.80 -21.06 -14.23
N GLY A 135 -10.82 -20.15 -14.27
CA GLY A 135 -10.42 -19.31 -13.15
C GLY A 135 -9.77 -20.05 -11.97
N LEU A 136 -9.49 -21.35 -12.11
CA LEU A 136 -8.90 -22.19 -11.07
C LEU A 136 -7.37 -22.17 -11.07
N THR A 137 -6.74 -21.84 -12.21
CA THR A 137 -5.29 -21.78 -12.32
C THR A 137 -4.80 -20.51 -13.01
N ALA A 138 -3.62 -20.07 -12.61
CA ALA A 138 -2.91 -18.95 -13.23
C ALA A 138 -1.43 -19.31 -13.43
N THR A 139 -0.89 -19.01 -14.60
CA THR A 139 0.57 -19.01 -14.82
C THR A 139 1.13 -17.69 -14.31
N ALA A 140 2.25 -17.74 -13.58
CA ALA A 140 2.86 -16.56 -13.00
C ALA A 140 4.39 -16.64 -12.99
N THR A 141 5.03 -15.48 -12.97
CA THR A 141 6.48 -15.35 -12.74
C THR A 141 6.71 -14.95 -11.28
N VAL A 142 7.57 -15.69 -10.58
CA VAL A 142 7.93 -15.37 -9.19
C VAL A 142 8.72 -14.06 -9.13
N ILE A 143 8.29 -13.14 -8.27
CA ILE A 143 8.97 -11.86 -7.98
C ILE A 143 9.76 -11.99 -6.68
N ASN A 144 9.10 -12.46 -5.62
CA ASN A 144 9.73 -12.80 -4.34
C ASN A 144 9.52 -14.28 -4.07
N TYR A 145 10.53 -14.95 -3.50
CA TYR A 145 10.52 -16.39 -3.25
C TYR A 145 9.22 -16.85 -2.59
N ILE A 146 8.59 -17.88 -3.17
CA ILE A 146 7.36 -18.46 -2.63
C ILE A 146 7.71 -19.48 -1.53
N PRO A 147 7.17 -19.33 -0.30
CA PRO A 147 7.45 -20.25 0.80
C PRO A 147 7.23 -21.72 0.40
N SER A 148 8.14 -22.62 0.76
CA SER A 148 8.00 -24.05 0.41
C SER A 148 6.75 -24.67 1.03
N GLN A 149 6.25 -24.10 2.13
CA GLN A 149 5.03 -24.46 2.86
C GLN A 149 3.75 -24.16 2.08
N VAL A 150 3.84 -23.54 0.90
CA VAL A 150 2.70 -23.37 -0.03
C VAL A 150 2.95 -24.02 -1.39
N VAL A 151 4.00 -24.82 -1.51
CA VAL A 151 4.34 -25.53 -2.75
C VAL A 151 3.76 -26.94 -2.72
N GLY A 152 3.04 -27.30 -3.78
CA GLY A 152 2.40 -28.62 -3.93
C GLY A 152 0.97 -28.68 -3.39
N SER A 153 0.17 -29.59 -3.94
CA SER A 153 -1.28 -29.66 -3.72
C SER A 153 -1.71 -29.95 -2.28
N ALA A 154 -0.85 -30.59 -1.48
CA ALA A 154 -1.09 -30.84 -0.06
C ALA A 154 -0.95 -29.59 0.82
N ASN A 155 -0.36 -28.51 0.28
CA ASN A 155 0.08 -27.34 1.04
C ASN A 155 -0.73 -26.07 0.71
N GLY A 156 -2.00 -26.23 0.33
CA GLY A 156 -2.88 -25.09 0.04
C GLY A 156 -3.04 -24.15 1.24
N SER A 157 -2.76 -22.86 1.04
CA SER A 157 -2.97 -21.80 2.03
C SER A 157 -4.18 -20.96 1.67
N TYR A 158 -5.00 -20.62 2.67
CA TYR A 158 -6.09 -19.66 2.49
C TYR A 158 -5.61 -18.20 2.54
N LYS A 159 -4.38 -17.97 2.99
CA LYS A 159 -3.84 -16.62 3.14
C LYS A 159 -3.22 -16.17 1.82
N TRP A 160 -4.03 -15.47 1.03
CA TRP A 160 -3.63 -14.90 -0.24
C TRP A 160 -4.34 -13.57 -0.45
N ALA A 161 -3.83 -12.73 -1.35
CA ALA A 161 -4.47 -11.50 -1.74
C ALA A 161 -4.19 -11.19 -3.22
N ARG A 162 -5.21 -10.66 -3.91
CA ARG A 162 -5.04 -10.15 -5.28
C ARG A 162 -4.47 -8.74 -5.25
N PHE A 163 -3.99 -8.28 -6.38
CA PHE A 163 -3.64 -6.88 -6.56
C PHE A 163 -4.86 -5.98 -6.48
N ALA A 164 -4.77 -4.88 -5.73
CA ALA A 164 -5.93 -4.02 -5.47
C ALA A 164 -6.47 -3.31 -6.72
N TRP A 165 -5.59 -2.95 -7.68
CA TRP A 165 -5.95 -2.11 -8.82
C TRP A 165 -6.02 -2.88 -10.13
N ASN A 166 -7.19 -2.96 -10.73
CA ASN A 166 -7.40 -3.67 -11.98
C ASN A 166 -8.64 -3.12 -12.71
N SER A 167 -8.94 -3.66 -13.89
CA SER A 167 -10.08 -3.20 -14.70
C SER A 167 -11.45 -3.43 -14.07
N VAL A 168 -11.56 -4.27 -13.04
CA VAL A 168 -12.81 -4.57 -12.31
C VAL A 168 -12.91 -3.74 -11.03
N ASN A 169 -11.88 -3.75 -10.20
CA ASN A 169 -11.83 -3.00 -8.94
C ASN A 169 -11.58 -1.49 -9.14
N GLY A 170 -11.24 -1.09 -10.36
CA GLY A 170 -10.86 0.26 -10.73
C GLY A 170 -9.42 0.60 -10.37
N TYR A 171 -9.00 1.77 -10.83
CA TYR A 171 -7.71 2.38 -10.53
C TYR A 171 -7.89 3.58 -9.60
N PRO A 172 -6.84 4.01 -8.88
CA PRO A 172 -6.88 5.21 -8.05
C PRO A 172 -7.38 6.46 -8.79
N GLY A 173 -8.29 7.21 -8.16
CA GLY A 173 -8.85 8.45 -8.70
C GLY A 173 -7.98 9.68 -8.45
N THR A 174 -7.10 9.63 -7.45
CA THR A 174 -6.23 10.75 -7.07
C THR A 174 -4.85 10.27 -6.64
N VAL A 175 -3.85 11.15 -6.82
CA VAL A 175 -2.45 10.90 -6.49
C VAL A 175 -1.77 12.17 -5.96
N VAL A 176 -0.97 12.05 -4.91
CA VAL A 176 -0.19 13.17 -4.35
C VAL A 176 1.11 12.68 -3.70
N TYR A 177 2.12 13.54 -3.69
CA TYR A 177 3.33 13.32 -2.89
C TYR A 177 3.19 14.03 -1.55
N TYR A 178 3.51 13.34 -0.47
CA TYR A 178 3.52 13.92 0.87
C TYR A 178 4.51 13.15 1.75
N GLN A 179 5.31 13.83 2.58
CA GLN A 179 6.30 13.21 3.48
C GLN A 179 7.12 12.05 2.85
N GLN A 180 7.66 12.28 1.63
CA GLN A 180 8.44 11.29 0.88
C GLN A 180 7.72 9.97 0.58
N ARG A 181 6.39 9.98 0.50
CA ARG A 181 5.56 8.87 0.02
C ARG A 181 4.71 9.31 -1.16
N LEU A 182 4.40 8.37 -2.05
CA LEU A 182 3.41 8.52 -3.10
C LEU A 182 2.08 7.96 -2.59
N TYR A 183 1.07 8.83 -2.46
CA TYR A 183 -0.27 8.47 -2.01
C TYR A 183 -1.20 8.34 -3.20
N PHE A 184 -1.93 7.23 -3.23
CA PHE A 184 -3.07 6.99 -4.10
C PHE A 184 -4.32 6.86 -3.23
N ALA A 185 -5.48 7.28 -3.75
CA ALA A 185 -6.74 7.06 -3.06
C ALA A 185 -7.89 6.79 -4.02
N ALA A 186 -8.90 6.09 -3.48
CA ALA A 186 -10.17 5.72 -4.08
C ALA A 186 -10.05 4.92 -5.39
N SER A 187 -10.64 3.73 -5.41
CA SER A 187 -10.97 3.04 -6.67
C SER A 187 -12.45 2.70 -6.69
N THR A 188 -12.95 2.17 -7.81
CA THR A 188 -14.35 1.75 -7.95
C THR A 188 -14.80 0.79 -6.83
N ALA A 189 -13.98 -0.19 -6.49
CA ALA A 189 -14.27 -1.13 -5.40
C ALA A 189 -13.87 -0.60 -4.01
N TYR A 190 -12.92 0.33 -3.94
CA TYR A 190 -12.33 0.82 -2.70
C TYR A 190 -12.38 2.35 -2.61
N PRO A 191 -13.59 2.97 -2.61
CA PRO A 191 -13.72 4.44 -2.71
C PRO A 191 -13.21 5.19 -1.47
N GLN A 192 -13.02 4.50 -0.34
CA GLN A 192 -12.60 5.07 0.94
C GLN A 192 -11.17 4.68 1.34
N THR A 193 -10.43 4.05 0.43
CA THR A 193 -9.09 3.52 0.72
C THR A 193 -8.00 4.46 0.22
N ILE A 194 -6.98 4.64 1.06
CA ILE A 194 -5.70 5.24 0.72
C ILE A 194 -4.64 4.13 0.67
N TRP A 195 -3.78 4.20 -0.33
CA TRP A 195 -2.55 3.43 -0.43
C TRP A 195 -1.36 4.39 -0.52
N ALA A 196 -0.43 4.31 0.41
CA ALA A 196 0.84 5.04 0.35
C ALA A 196 2.00 4.07 0.12
N SER A 197 2.91 4.44 -0.78
CA SER A 197 4.17 3.73 -0.98
C SER A 197 4.99 3.71 0.31
N ARG A 198 6.04 2.89 0.37
CA ARG A 198 7.12 3.05 1.34
C ARG A 198 7.73 4.45 1.25
N THR A 199 8.32 4.89 2.35
CA THR A 199 9.07 6.16 2.37
C THR A 199 10.29 6.05 1.46
N GLY A 200 10.46 6.99 0.53
CA GLY A 200 11.62 7.06 -0.36
C GLY A 200 11.60 6.13 -1.59
N ASP A 201 10.80 5.05 -1.62
CA ASP A 201 10.53 4.25 -2.82
C ASP A 201 9.05 4.34 -3.23
N TYR A 202 8.78 5.25 -4.17
CA TYR A 202 7.42 5.56 -4.65
C TYR A 202 6.71 4.44 -5.40
N LYS A 203 7.45 3.41 -5.82
CA LYS A 203 6.87 2.26 -6.52
C LYS A 203 6.66 1.08 -5.58
N ASP A 204 7.25 1.09 -4.39
CA ASP A 204 7.17 -0.03 -3.47
C ASP A 204 6.01 0.12 -2.48
N PHE A 205 5.09 -0.85 -2.50
CA PHE A 205 4.00 -0.97 -1.55
C PHE A 205 4.20 -2.20 -0.65
N GLY A 206 5.45 -2.58 -0.38
CA GLY A 206 5.82 -3.69 0.49
C GLY A 206 5.69 -3.36 1.97
N LYS A 207 5.61 -4.42 2.78
CA LYS A 207 5.67 -4.35 4.24
C LYS A 207 6.73 -5.31 4.76
N ASN A 208 7.31 -4.98 5.91
CA ASN A 208 8.14 -5.87 6.70
C ASN A 208 7.28 -6.72 7.65
N ASN A 209 7.93 -7.73 8.25
CA ASN A 209 7.36 -8.51 9.35
C ASN A 209 8.44 -8.68 10.44
N PRO A 210 8.35 -7.99 11.59
CA PRO A 210 7.28 -7.07 12.02
C PRO A 210 7.23 -5.79 11.18
N LEU A 211 6.10 -5.08 11.27
CA LEU A 211 5.86 -3.82 10.57
C LEU A 211 6.87 -2.74 11.00
N GLN A 212 7.36 -1.96 10.06
CA GLN A 212 8.29 -0.85 10.26
C GLN A 212 7.64 0.49 9.88
N ASP A 213 8.18 1.59 10.42
CA ASP A 213 7.59 2.93 10.22
C ASP A 213 7.66 3.44 8.78
N ASP A 214 8.58 2.90 7.98
CA ASP A 214 8.77 3.23 6.56
C ASP A 214 7.98 2.32 5.60
N ASP A 215 7.30 1.29 6.12
CA ASP A 215 6.46 0.38 5.32
C ASP A 215 5.28 1.10 4.67
N ARG A 216 4.66 0.47 3.66
CA ARG A 216 3.45 1.00 3.00
C ARG A 216 2.31 1.31 3.98
N ILE A 217 1.48 2.29 3.64
CA ILE A 217 0.23 2.57 4.37
C ILE A 217 -0.93 2.07 3.53
N ILE A 218 -1.83 1.27 4.10
CA ILE A 218 -3.15 1.00 3.53
C ILE A 218 -4.16 1.34 4.62
N TYR A 219 -5.06 2.26 4.31
CA TYR A 219 -6.06 2.72 5.27
C TYR A 219 -7.40 2.92 4.58
N THR A 220 -8.42 2.21 5.06
CA THR A 220 -9.81 2.41 4.65
C THR A 220 -10.54 3.07 5.80
N TYR A 221 -10.98 4.30 5.62
CA TYR A 221 -11.72 4.99 6.68
C TYR A 221 -13.18 4.52 6.68
N ALA A 222 -13.73 4.27 7.87
CA ALA A 222 -15.12 3.85 8.03
C ALA A 222 -16.00 5.07 8.36
N GLY A 223 -16.64 5.64 7.33
CA GLY A 223 -17.66 6.68 7.50
C GLY A 223 -19.06 6.12 7.72
N ARG A 224 -19.98 6.93 8.28
CA ARG A 224 -21.41 6.57 8.40
C ARG A 224 -22.10 6.39 7.04
N GLN A 225 -21.54 7.01 6.00
CA GLN A 225 -21.94 6.92 4.61
C GLN A 225 -20.70 6.62 3.78
N VAL A 226 -20.89 6.01 2.61
CA VAL A 226 -19.82 5.81 1.64
C VAL A 226 -19.56 7.14 0.95
N ASN A 227 -18.56 7.87 1.44
CA ASN A 227 -18.08 9.10 0.81
C ASN A 227 -16.78 8.78 0.05
N GLU A 228 -16.80 8.82 -1.27
CA GLU A 228 -15.59 8.54 -2.04
C GLU A 228 -14.53 9.62 -1.79
N ILE A 229 -13.27 9.24 -1.65
CA ILE A 229 -12.15 10.19 -1.65
C ILE A 229 -11.98 10.68 -3.08
N ARG A 230 -12.12 11.98 -3.31
CA ARG A 230 -11.99 12.58 -4.64
C ARG A 230 -10.63 13.18 -4.85
N HIS A 231 -10.10 13.84 -3.82
CA HIS A 231 -8.80 14.50 -3.89
C HIS A 231 -8.02 14.36 -2.60
N LEU A 232 -6.70 14.26 -2.72
CA LEU A 232 -5.76 14.49 -1.64
C LEU A 232 -5.01 15.80 -1.92
N ILE A 233 -4.83 16.64 -0.91
CA ILE A 233 -4.14 17.92 -1.06
C ILE A 233 -3.31 18.25 0.18
N ASP A 234 -2.10 18.75 -0.04
CA ASP A 234 -1.24 19.27 1.03
C ASP A 234 -1.42 20.78 1.19
N VAL A 235 -1.81 21.21 2.39
CA VAL A 235 -1.95 22.62 2.77
C VAL A 235 -1.30 22.89 4.14
N GLY A 236 -0.25 22.12 4.46
CA GLY A 236 0.44 22.10 5.76
C GLY A 236 0.17 20.82 6.54
N ASN A 237 -1.03 20.25 6.39
CA ASN A 237 -1.32 18.84 6.62
C ASN A 237 -1.91 18.24 5.35
N LEU A 238 -1.83 16.92 5.22
CA LEU A 238 -2.54 16.20 4.16
C LEU A 238 -4.05 16.21 4.46
N ILE A 239 -4.84 16.70 3.50
CA ILE A 239 -6.30 16.76 3.56
C ILE A 239 -6.88 15.81 2.51
N ALA A 240 -7.85 14.99 2.92
CA ALA A 240 -8.71 14.25 2.03
C ALA A 240 -10.03 14.99 1.81
N LEU A 241 -10.29 15.36 0.56
CA LEU A 241 -11.57 15.90 0.13
C LEU A 241 -12.42 14.75 -0.42
N THR A 242 -13.58 14.52 0.18
CA THR A 242 -14.50 13.44 -0.21
C THR A 242 -15.77 13.99 -0.85
N SER A 243 -16.66 13.13 -1.35
CA SER A 243 -17.99 13.53 -1.81
C SER A 243 -18.92 14.03 -0.71
N GLY A 244 -18.59 13.86 0.58
CA GLY A 244 -19.46 14.22 1.70
C GLY A 244 -18.83 15.09 2.78
N GLY A 245 -17.55 15.43 2.66
CA GLY A 245 -16.85 16.25 3.64
C GLY A 245 -15.34 16.20 3.50
N GLU A 246 -14.69 17.00 4.33
CA GLU A 246 -13.25 17.20 4.36
C GLU A 246 -12.65 16.56 5.61
N TYR A 247 -11.52 15.88 5.45
CA TYR A 247 -10.83 15.19 6.53
C TYR A 247 -9.37 15.58 6.56
N THR A 248 -8.86 15.92 7.74
CA THR A 248 -7.42 16.00 7.97
C THR A 248 -6.87 14.61 8.20
N ILE A 249 -5.75 14.30 7.58
CA ILE A 249 -4.99 13.08 7.81
C ILE A 249 -3.86 13.40 8.80
N SER A 250 -3.87 12.73 9.94
CA SER A 250 -2.95 12.96 11.05
C SER A 250 -2.16 11.72 11.40
N GLY A 251 -0.88 11.94 11.73
CA GLY A 251 0.08 10.91 12.13
C GLY A 251 0.31 10.85 13.62
N ASP A 252 1.54 10.54 14.00
CA ASP A 252 1.99 10.54 15.39
C ASP A 252 2.10 11.96 15.99
N GLN A 253 2.67 12.07 17.19
CA GLN A 253 2.87 13.36 17.87
C GLN A 253 3.78 14.33 17.10
N ASN A 254 4.66 13.81 16.24
CA ASN A 254 5.52 14.58 15.35
C ASN A 254 4.89 14.82 13.98
N LYS A 255 3.61 14.46 13.81
CA LYS A 255 2.83 14.54 12.56
C LYS A 255 3.39 13.65 11.46
N VAL A 256 4.18 12.62 11.80
CA VAL A 256 4.73 11.66 10.85
C VAL A 256 3.69 10.61 10.52
N LEU A 257 3.42 10.41 9.23
CA LEU A 257 2.50 9.38 8.76
C LEU A 257 3.24 8.04 8.64
N THR A 258 2.88 7.10 9.50
CA THR A 258 3.39 5.72 9.48
C THR A 258 2.24 4.72 9.38
N PRO A 259 2.50 3.46 9.02
CA PRO A 259 1.45 2.44 8.98
C PRO A 259 0.76 2.23 10.32
N ALA A 260 1.45 2.46 11.43
CA ALA A 260 0.91 2.38 12.78
C ALA A 260 0.23 3.68 13.26
N SER A 261 0.60 4.81 12.65
CA SER A 261 0.10 6.15 13.01
C SER A 261 -0.48 6.86 11.79
N PHE A 262 -1.75 6.57 11.50
CA PHE A 262 -2.49 7.16 10.38
C PHE A 262 -3.98 7.24 10.73
N SER A 263 -4.55 8.44 10.74
CA SER A 263 -5.92 8.68 11.18
C SER A 263 -6.63 9.75 10.36
N PHE A 264 -7.95 9.60 10.21
CA PHE A 264 -8.83 10.59 9.58
C PHE A 264 -9.61 11.37 10.63
N SER A 265 -9.54 12.70 10.58
CA SER A 265 -10.31 13.59 11.44
C SER A 265 -11.20 14.52 10.62
N SER A 266 -12.51 14.44 10.81
CA SER A 266 -13.50 15.25 10.08
C SER A 266 -13.33 16.73 10.39
N GLN A 267 -13.32 17.57 9.35
CA GLN A 267 -13.19 19.03 9.45
C GLN A 267 -14.50 19.74 9.08
N GLY A 268 -15.27 19.13 8.17
CA GLY A 268 -16.54 19.64 7.72
C GLY A 268 -17.36 18.58 6.98
N ASN A 269 -18.56 18.98 6.56
CA ASN A 269 -19.49 18.15 5.80
C ASN A 269 -19.75 18.72 4.39
N SER A 270 -18.81 19.50 3.85
CA SER A 270 -18.96 20.02 2.49
C SER A 270 -18.27 19.07 1.53
N GLY A 271 -19.06 18.28 0.82
CA GLY A 271 -18.55 17.44 -0.26
C GLY A 271 -17.79 18.27 -1.30
N SER A 272 -16.72 17.73 -1.84
CA SER A 272 -15.95 18.31 -2.95
C SER A 272 -16.41 17.71 -4.27
N SER A 273 -16.41 18.47 -5.37
CA SER A 273 -16.68 17.96 -6.72
C SER A 273 -15.49 17.16 -7.29
N ASN A 274 -15.66 16.57 -8.48
CA ASN A 274 -14.56 15.91 -9.20
C ASN A 274 -13.54 16.86 -9.84
N VAL A 275 -13.73 18.18 -9.74
CA VAL A 275 -12.74 19.16 -10.23
C VAL A 275 -11.56 19.22 -9.26
N PRO A 276 -10.31 19.04 -9.72
CA PRO A 276 -9.14 19.09 -8.85
C PRO A 276 -9.06 20.39 -8.03
N PRO A 277 -8.80 20.31 -6.72
CA PRO A 277 -8.58 21.47 -5.88
C PRO A 277 -7.21 22.09 -6.15
N ILE A 278 -7.01 23.32 -5.70
CA ILE A 278 -5.74 24.03 -5.82
C ILE A 278 -5.29 24.50 -4.44
N ALA A 279 -4.02 24.26 -4.12
CA ALA A 279 -3.38 24.77 -2.92
C ALA A 279 -2.82 26.17 -3.22
N VAL A 280 -3.13 27.13 -2.36
CA VAL A 280 -2.64 28.51 -2.43
C VAL A 280 -2.16 28.89 -1.04
N ALA A 281 -0.85 29.00 -0.88
CA ALA A 281 -0.22 29.03 0.45
C ALA A 281 -0.72 27.82 1.28
N ASN A 282 -1.16 28.04 2.53
CA ASN A 282 -1.65 26.98 3.42
C ASN A 282 -3.16 26.78 3.31
N ILE A 283 -3.70 26.89 2.09
CA ILE A 283 -5.13 26.88 1.89
C ILE A 283 -5.57 26.11 0.66
N ALA A 284 -6.56 25.24 0.83
CA ALA A 284 -7.17 24.54 -0.28
C ALA A 284 -8.32 25.39 -0.83
N LEU A 285 -8.37 25.55 -2.15
CA LEU A 285 -9.53 26.03 -2.90
C LEU A 285 -10.13 24.86 -3.63
N PHE A 286 -11.41 24.60 -3.43
CA PHE A 286 -12.11 23.48 -4.04
C PHE A 286 -13.54 23.85 -4.39
N ILE A 287 -14.11 23.12 -5.34
CA ILE A 287 -15.50 23.31 -5.75
C ILE A 287 -16.36 22.34 -4.94
N GLN A 288 -17.45 22.80 -4.34
CA GLN A 288 -18.38 21.99 -3.58
C GLN A 288 -19.13 20.99 -4.48
N GLU A 289 -19.63 19.90 -3.89
CA GLU A 289 -20.54 18.92 -4.49
C GLU A 289 -21.62 19.63 -5.33
N LYS A 290 -21.92 19.09 -6.52
CA LYS A 290 -22.82 19.68 -7.53
C LYS A 290 -22.36 20.98 -8.20
N GLY A 291 -21.16 21.49 -7.90
CA GLY A 291 -20.49 22.51 -8.70
C GLY A 291 -20.96 23.96 -8.50
N SER A 292 -21.78 24.23 -7.48
CA SER A 292 -22.43 25.52 -7.28
C SER A 292 -21.62 26.53 -6.47
N ALA A 293 -20.62 26.09 -5.71
CA ALA A 293 -19.85 26.94 -4.81
C ALA A 293 -18.34 26.66 -4.91
N VAL A 294 -17.53 27.71 -4.78
CA VAL A 294 -16.08 27.63 -4.59
C VAL A 294 -15.84 27.90 -3.11
N ARG A 295 -15.23 26.95 -2.41
CA ARG A 295 -14.90 27.05 -1.00
C ARG A 295 -13.41 27.11 -0.81
N ASP A 296 -13.02 27.84 0.22
CA ASP A 296 -11.70 27.65 0.81
C ASP A 296 -11.74 26.64 1.96
N LEU A 297 -10.56 26.16 2.36
CA LEU A 297 -10.36 25.37 3.57
C LEU A 297 -8.98 25.69 4.16
N ALA A 298 -8.95 26.52 5.20
CA ALA A 298 -7.74 26.98 5.88
C ALA A 298 -7.73 26.53 7.34
N TYR A 299 -6.54 26.36 7.91
CA TYR A 299 -6.40 26.13 9.34
C TYR A 299 -6.80 27.36 10.14
N SER A 300 -7.57 27.14 11.20
CA SER A 300 -8.07 28.16 12.14
C SER A 300 -7.61 27.80 13.55
N PHE A 301 -6.93 28.74 14.20
CA PHE A 301 -6.45 28.59 15.57
C PHE A 301 -7.60 28.57 16.60
N ASP A 302 -8.73 29.22 16.30
CA ASP A 302 -9.86 29.34 17.23
C ASP A 302 -10.55 28.00 17.51
N VAL A 303 -10.57 27.12 16.49
CA VAL A 303 -11.21 25.80 16.56
C VAL A 303 -10.21 24.66 16.46
N ASP A 304 -8.91 24.97 16.43
CA ASP A 304 -7.81 24.02 16.22
C ASP A 304 -8.11 23.01 15.09
N GLY A 305 -8.45 23.54 13.91
CA GLY A 305 -8.95 22.73 12.81
C GLY A 305 -9.06 23.49 11.51
N TYR A 306 -9.44 22.79 10.44
CA TYR A 306 -9.65 23.38 9.13
C TYR A 306 -11.10 23.81 8.97
N GLN A 307 -11.30 25.08 8.59
CA GLN A 307 -12.60 25.64 8.28
C GLN A 307 -12.58 26.42 6.99
N GLY A 308 -13.76 26.53 6.38
CA GLY A 308 -13.95 27.08 5.06
C GLY A 308 -15.20 27.95 4.96
N THR A 309 -15.12 28.97 4.12
CA THR A 309 -16.20 29.88 3.74
C THR A 309 -16.51 29.71 2.25
N ASP A 310 -17.76 29.95 1.88
CA ASP A 310 -18.16 30.04 0.49
C ASP A 310 -17.68 31.37 -0.12
N LEU A 311 -16.75 31.28 -1.06
CA LEU A 311 -16.19 32.45 -1.76
C LEU A 311 -17.08 32.93 -2.90
N THR A 312 -18.07 32.14 -3.35
CA THR A 312 -19.01 32.61 -4.38
C THR A 312 -19.91 33.72 -3.88
N ILE A 313 -20.11 33.83 -2.57
CA ILE A 313 -20.83 34.97 -1.98
C ILE A 313 -20.09 36.30 -2.18
N LEU A 314 -18.77 36.25 -2.38
CA LEU A 314 -17.93 37.41 -2.68
C LEU A 314 -17.91 37.73 -4.20
N ALA A 315 -18.42 36.82 -5.03
CA ALA A 315 -18.64 37.05 -6.44
C ALA A 315 -20.04 37.65 -6.64
N ASN A 316 -20.09 38.91 -7.06
CA ASN A 316 -21.32 39.66 -7.29
C ASN A 316 -22.31 38.89 -8.22
N PRO A 317 -23.65 38.93 -8.01
CA PRO A 317 -24.63 38.08 -8.73
C PRO A 317 -24.84 38.40 -10.23
N SER A 318 -24.00 39.22 -10.86
CA SER A 318 -24.27 39.85 -12.16
C SER A 318 -23.61 39.17 -13.37
N LEU A 319 -23.13 37.94 -13.24
CA LEU A 319 -22.46 37.25 -14.36
C LEU A 319 -23.43 36.30 -15.08
N PRO A 320 -23.79 36.57 -16.36
CA PRO A 320 -24.59 35.64 -17.15
C PRO A 320 -23.79 34.38 -17.49
N GLU A 321 -24.48 33.25 -17.36
CA GLU A 321 -23.98 31.88 -17.44
C GLU A 321 -23.47 31.53 -18.84
N THR A 322 -22.15 31.60 -19.05
CA THR A 322 -21.50 30.96 -20.21
C THR A 322 -20.13 30.36 -19.82
N GLN A 323 -19.80 29.25 -20.52
CA GLN A 323 -18.86 28.16 -20.23
C GLN A 323 -17.37 28.53 -19.95
N HIS A 324 -17.01 29.81 -19.90
CA HIS A 324 -15.63 30.27 -19.63
C HIS A 324 -15.36 30.73 -18.18
N HIS A 325 -16.33 30.64 -17.27
CA HIS A 325 -16.26 31.27 -15.95
C HIS A 325 -15.42 30.57 -14.86
N ARG A 326 -15.08 29.28 -15.02
CA ARG A 326 -14.42 28.54 -13.93
C ARG A 326 -13.03 29.06 -13.59
N LEU A 327 -12.28 29.55 -14.57
CA LEU A 327 -10.94 30.12 -14.36
C LEU A 327 -10.98 31.54 -13.79
N VAL A 328 -12.00 32.34 -14.16
CA VAL A 328 -12.13 33.75 -13.74
C VAL A 328 -12.58 33.86 -12.29
N ILE A 329 -13.52 33.03 -11.86
CA ILE A 329 -13.96 32.96 -10.46
C ILE A 329 -12.79 32.54 -9.57
N LEU A 330 -12.02 31.52 -10.00
CA LEU A 330 -10.85 31.06 -9.27
C LEU A 330 -9.76 32.15 -9.21
N HIS A 331 -9.50 32.85 -10.31
CA HIS A 331 -8.50 33.92 -10.39
C HIS A 331 -8.86 35.13 -9.51
N ARG A 332 -10.15 35.50 -9.41
CA ARG A 332 -10.59 36.59 -8.51
C ARG A 332 -10.66 36.18 -7.05
N ALA A 333 -11.07 34.95 -6.74
CA ALA A 333 -11.00 34.39 -5.38
C ALA A 333 -9.54 34.35 -4.87
N LEU A 334 -8.60 33.97 -5.74
CA LEU A 334 -7.15 34.08 -5.51
C LEU A 334 -6.71 35.52 -5.21
N GLN A 335 -7.11 36.49 -6.04
CA GLN A 335 -6.73 37.90 -5.86
C GLN A 335 -7.26 38.52 -4.55
N GLN A 336 -8.52 38.25 -4.19
CA GLN A 336 -9.10 38.81 -2.95
C GLN A 336 -8.42 38.31 -1.69
N ARG A 337 -7.92 37.07 -1.71
CA ARG A 337 -7.27 36.46 -0.55
C ARG A 337 -5.81 36.86 -0.36
N VAL A 338 -5.11 37.13 -1.46
CA VAL A 338 -3.75 37.70 -1.42
C VAL A 338 -3.77 39.15 -0.92
N LEU A 339 -4.85 39.89 -1.20
CA LEU A 339 -4.98 41.30 -0.81
C LEU A 339 -5.46 41.52 0.63
N HIS A 340 -6.15 40.55 1.23
CA HIS A 340 -6.66 40.62 2.61
C HIS A 340 -6.34 39.34 3.41
N PRO A 341 -5.08 39.12 3.80
CA PRO A 341 -4.75 38.12 4.81
C PRO A 341 -5.39 38.55 6.14
N ARG A 342 -6.12 37.64 6.79
CA ARG A 342 -6.62 37.89 8.16
C ARG A 342 -5.48 37.93 9.16
#